data_AF-A0A7V0NSZ6-F1
#
_entry.id   AF-A0A7V0NSZ6-F1
#
_cell.length_a   1.000
_cell.length_b   1.000
_cell.length_c   1.000
_cell.angle_alpha   90.00
_cell.angle_beta   90.00
_cell.angle_gamma   90.00
#
_symmetry.space_group_name_H-M   'P 1'
#
loop_
_entity.id
_entity.type
_entity.pdbx_description
1 polymer ?
#
loop_
_entity_poly.entity_id
_entity_poly.type
_entity_poly.pdbx_seq_one_letter_code
_entity_poly.pdbx_strand_id
1 'polypeptide(L)'
;MPDPIEFVPDRWANGGEVVGRWQGKAVFVPDALPGERIRVRIVREKSSWARGELLEVLEPSPMRTAAPCPAFGSCGGCQWQHVSYDAQLEAKRQIVQGQLEHLGGVDDPMVRETVAPGAPFGYRNRMTFHVAGDHLSMYRRRSRDPVAIQQCHLLVPALTDLFARLDPVEGVRQVTIRSGTRTGDLLAVVVGDIPSGAEAWGAAVARSGRGRLRAVFGEPFIREEVAGARFRISGEAFFQVNTDGAEALVRLVGEALDPRSDD
;
A
#
# COMPACT_ATOMS: atom_id res chain seq x y z
N MET A 1 32.24 -12.55 -0.30
CA MET A 1 30.79 -12.73 -0.09
C MET A 1 30.49 -14.18 -0.42
N PRO A 2 29.60 -14.88 0.32
CA PRO A 2 29.23 -16.24 -0.06
C PRO A 2 28.64 -16.27 -1.47
N ASP A 3 28.83 -17.37 -2.17
CA ASP A 3 28.25 -17.57 -3.49
C ASP A 3 26.71 -17.53 -3.40
N PRO A 4 26.02 -17.01 -4.44
CA PRO A 4 24.57 -17.08 -4.50
C PRO A 4 24.08 -18.52 -4.38
N ILE A 5 22.99 -18.72 -3.64
CA ILE A 5 22.36 -20.02 -3.45
C ILE A 5 21.18 -20.18 -4.40
N GLU A 6 20.89 -21.42 -4.77
CA GLU A 6 19.68 -21.79 -5.52
C GLU A 6 18.82 -22.72 -4.68
N PHE A 7 17.53 -22.41 -4.57
CA PHE A 7 16.55 -23.25 -3.88
C PHE A 7 15.11 -22.88 -4.29
N VAL A 8 14.15 -23.65 -3.80
CA VAL A 8 12.71 -23.43 -4.01
C VAL A 8 12.06 -23.08 -2.66
N PRO A 9 11.59 -21.85 -2.43
CA PRO A 9 10.78 -21.52 -1.26
C PRO A 9 9.39 -22.14 -1.39
N ASP A 10 8.82 -22.58 -0.25
CA ASP A 10 7.61 -23.41 -0.23
C ASP A 10 6.37 -22.69 0.30
N ARG A 11 6.52 -21.58 1.01
CA ARG A 11 5.39 -20.89 1.65
C ARG A 11 5.57 -19.39 1.76
N TRP A 12 4.45 -18.71 1.94
CA TRP A 12 4.41 -17.29 2.28
C TRP A 12 4.85 -17.06 3.72
N ALA A 13 5.51 -15.93 3.94
CA ALA A 13 5.84 -15.42 5.26
C ALA A 13 5.18 -14.06 5.50
N ASN A 14 5.09 -13.67 6.77
CA ASN A 14 4.60 -12.35 7.14
C ASN A 14 5.41 -11.24 6.43
N GLY A 15 4.72 -10.15 6.07
CA GLY A 15 5.30 -9.05 5.30
C GLY A 15 5.44 -9.33 3.81
N GLY A 16 4.98 -10.51 3.34
CA GLY A 16 4.89 -10.85 1.94
C GLY A 16 6.19 -11.24 1.26
N GLU A 17 7.13 -11.71 2.07
CA GLU A 17 8.28 -12.48 1.62
C GLU A 17 7.88 -13.95 1.51
N VAL A 18 8.73 -14.75 0.88
CA VAL A 18 8.59 -16.22 0.87
C VAL A 18 9.68 -16.83 1.72
N VAL A 19 9.43 -18.04 2.21
CA VAL A 19 10.38 -18.79 3.01
C VAL A 19 10.49 -20.24 2.53
N GLY A 20 11.70 -20.76 2.57
CA GLY A 20 11.99 -22.18 2.39
C GLY A 20 13.17 -22.59 3.26
N ARG A 21 13.54 -23.87 3.20
CA ARG A 21 14.71 -24.39 3.93
C ARG A 21 15.89 -24.60 2.99
N TRP A 22 17.05 -24.13 3.42
CA TRP A 22 18.33 -24.40 2.77
C TRP A 22 19.37 -24.76 3.83
N GLN A 23 20.00 -25.93 3.68
CA GLN A 23 20.96 -26.47 4.66
C GLN A 23 20.45 -26.44 6.12
N GLY A 24 19.17 -26.77 6.33
CA GLY A 24 18.54 -26.78 7.65
C GLY A 24 18.14 -25.41 8.22
N LYS A 25 18.50 -24.29 7.57
CA LYS A 25 18.11 -22.92 7.98
C LYS A 25 16.88 -22.45 7.21
N ALA A 26 16.05 -21.63 7.86
CA ALA A 26 14.97 -20.93 7.17
C ALA A 26 15.55 -19.73 6.38
N VAL A 27 15.24 -19.61 5.10
CA VAL A 27 15.71 -18.50 4.25
C VAL A 27 14.52 -17.68 3.79
N PHE A 28 14.46 -16.42 4.20
CA PHE A 28 13.42 -15.47 3.83
C PHE A 28 13.86 -14.63 2.64
N VAL A 29 13.02 -14.53 1.60
CA VAL A 29 13.35 -13.84 0.35
C VAL A 29 12.17 -12.96 -0.07
N PRO A 30 12.33 -11.64 -0.19
CA PRO A 30 11.32 -10.76 -0.78
C PRO A 30 11.25 -10.95 -2.30
N ASP A 31 10.13 -10.55 -2.90
CA ASP A 31 9.93 -10.41 -4.35
C ASP A 31 9.96 -11.73 -5.18
N ALA A 32 10.06 -12.86 -4.49
CA ALA A 32 9.85 -14.21 -5.01
C ALA A 32 8.47 -14.78 -4.60
N LEU A 33 8.03 -15.84 -5.27
CA LEU A 33 6.79 -16.57 -4.97
C LEU A 33 7.08 -18.00 -4.49
N PRO A 34 6.17 -18.63 -3.73
CA PRO A 34 6.29 -20.05 -3.41
C PRO A 34 6.26 -20.90 -4.70
N GLY A 35 7.09 -21.94 -4.71
CA GLY A 35 7.24 -22.87 -5.84
C GLY A 35 8.20 -22.40 -6.93
N GLU A 36 8.81 -21.22 -6.82
CA GLU A 36 9.78 -20.74 -7.81
C GLU A 36 11.18 -21.34 -7.60
N ARG A 37 11.89 -21.70 -8.67
CA ARG A 37 13.33 -21.92 -8.57
C ARG A 37 14.03 -20.57 -8.67
N ILE A 38 14.74 -20.17 -7.62
CA ILE A 38 15.32 -18.83 -7.52
C ILE A 38 16.81 -18.87 -7.18
N ARG A 39 17.54 -17.87 -7.67
CA ARG A 39 18.93 -17.59 -7.29
C ARG A 39 18.97 -16.39 -6.34
N VAL A 40 19.62 -16.55 -5.20
CA VAL A 40 19.51 -15.64 -4.06
C VAL A 40 20.86 -15.33 -3.45
N ARG A 41 21.12 -14.05 -3.16
CA ARG A 41 22.30 -13.62 -2.38
C ARG A 41 21.93 -13.53 -0.90
N ILE A 42 22.65 -14.22 -0.03
CA ILE A 42 22.45 -14.06 1.42
C ILE A 42 23.01 -12.70 1.87
N VAL A 43 22.14 -11.84 2.40
CA VAL A 43 22.48 -10.49 2.87
C VAL A 43 22.53 -10.40 4.40
N ARG A 44 21.92 -11.36 5.09
CA ARG A 44 21.96 -11.47 6.55
C ARG A 44 21.82 -12.91 6.97
N GLU A 45 22.69 -13.36 7.87
CA GLU A 45 22.67 -14.72 8.37
C GLU A 45 22.70 -14.78 9.90
N LYS A 46 21.96 -15.73 10.45
CA LYS A 46 21.89 -16.11 11.86
C LYS A 46 21.97 -17.64 11.98
N SER A 47 21.99 -18.15 13.21
CA SER A 47 22.14 -19.59 13.49
C SER A 47 21.01 -20.42 12.89
N SER A 48 19.75 -19.98 13.04
CA SER A 48 18.56 -20.71 12.60
C SER A 48 17.89 -20.15 11.32
N TRP A 49 18.28 -18.96 10.89
CA TRP A 49 17.66 -18.31 9.73
C TRP A 49 18.61 -17.38 8.97
N ALA A 50 18.29 -17.12 7.71
CA ALA A 50 18.95 -16.14 6.87
C ALA A 50 17.91 -15.31 6.10
N ARG A 51 18.30 -14.11 5.66
CA ARG A 51 17.54 -13.31 4.70
C ARG A 51 18.35 -13.16 3.43
N GLY A 52 17.69 -13.41 2.31
CA GLY A 52 18.24 -13.30 0.98
C GLY A 52 17.70 -12.12 0.21
N GLU A 53 18.46 -11.69 -0.79
CA GLU A 53 18.04 -10.80 -1.87
C GLU A 53 17.87 -11.64 -3.14
N LEU A 54 16.70 -11.58 -3.77
CA LEU A 54 16.42 -12.25 -5.03
C LEU A 54 17.32 -11.67 -6.12
N LEU A 55 18.13 -12.52 -6.77
CA LEU A 55 18.94 -12.13 -7.92
C LEU A 55 18.23 -12.45 -9.23
N GLU A 56 17.64 -13.64 -9.30
CA GLU A 56 17.05 -14.16 -10.52
C GLU A 56 15.96 -15.19 -10.20
N VAL A 57 14.89 -15.17 -10.98
CA VAL A 57 13.87 -16.23 -11.00
C VAL A 57 14.22 -17.14 -12.18
N LEU A 58 14.70 -18.34 -11.87
CA LEU A 58 15.13 -19.34 -12.86
C LEU A 58 13.93 -20.08 -13.45
N GLU A 59 12.94 -20.41 -12.61
CA GLU A 59 11.69 -21.04 -13.00
C GLU A 59 10.53 -20.30 -12.32
N PRO A 60 9.74 -19.50 -13.06
CA PRO A 60 8.68 -18.69 -12.47
C PRO A 60 7.46 -19.53 -12.09
N SER A 61 6.78 -19.10 -11.03
CA SER A 61 5.50 -19.69 -10.61
C SER A 61 4.40 -19.29 -11.60
N PRO A 62 3.39 -20.14 -11.85
CA PRO A 62 2.23 -19.76 -12.66
C PRO A 62 1.44 -18.58 -12.06
N MET A 63 1.63 -18.31 -10.77
CA MET A 63 1.03 -17.16 -10.08
C MET A 63 1.79 -15.85 -10.32
N ARG A 64 2.99 -15.89 -10.92
CA ARG A 64 3.78 -14.69 -11.23
C ARG A 64 3.14 -13.96 -12.41
N THR A 65 3.00 -12.64 -12.28
CA THR A 65 2.53 -11.77 -13.35
C THR A 65 3.49 -10.60 -13.55
N ALA A 66 3.38 -9.92 -14.69
CA ALA A 66 4.10 -8.68 -14.94
C ALA A 66 3.48 -7.56 -14.10
N ALA A 67 4.29 -6.84 -13.33
CA ALA A 67 3.82 -5.70 -12.57
C ALA A 67 3.43 -4.56 -13.55
N PRO A 68 2.19 -4.05 -13.52
CA PRO A 68 1.76 -3.01 -14.46
C PRO A 68 2.40 -1.64 -14.19
N CYS A 69 2.81 -1.37 -12.94
CA CYS A 69 3.44 -0.10 -12.58
C CYS A 69 4.92 -0.07 -13.00
N PRO A 70 5.36 0.91 -13.81
CA PRO A 70 6.76 1.03 -14.22
C PRO A 70 7.70 1.38 -13.05
N ALA A 71 7.15 1.94 -11.96
CA ALA A 71 7.89 2.23 -10.73
C ALA A 71 7.89 1.05 -9.73
N PHE A 72 7.32 -0.11 -10.08
CA PHE A 72 7.37 -1.27 -9.20
C PHE A 72 8.82 -1.73 -8.98
N GLY A 73 9.16 -2.15 -7.75
CA GLY A 73 10.52 -2.51 -7.35
C GLY A 73 11.39 -1.32 -6.93
N SER A 74 11.24 -0.15 -7.55
CA SER A 74 11.94 1.08 -7.12
C SER A 74 11.15 1.88 -6.09
N CYS A 75 9.86 2.13 -6.35
CA CYS A 75 8.95 2.77 -5.41
C CYS A 75 8.60 1.84 -4.23
N GLY A 76 8.69 2.35 -3.01
CA GLY A 76 8.35 1.59 -1.79
C GLY A 76 6.85 1.38 -1.54
N GLY A 77 5.97 1.84 -2.44
CA GLY A 77 4.51 1.87 -2.21
C GLY A 77 3.77 0.55 -2.43
N CYS A 78 4.26 -0.33 -3.31
CA CYS A 78 3.61 -1.61 -3.65
C CYS A 78 4.56 -2.79 -3.43
N GLN A 79 4.04 -3.90 -2.91
CA GLN A 79 4.85 -5.10 -2.69
C GLN A 79 4.58 -6.25 -3.66
N TRP A 80 3.34 -6.46 -4.10
CA TRP A 80 2.93 -7.71 -4.73
C TRP A 80 2.37 -7.57 -6.15
N GLN A 81 2.68 -6.49 -6.87
CA GLN A 81 2.18 -6.35 -8.24
C GLN A 81 2.68 -7.44 -9.20
N HIS A 82 3.72 -8.18 -8.83
CA HIS A 82 4.24 -9.33 -9.57
C HIS A 82 3.55 -10.66 -9.20
N VAL A 83 2.52 -10.63 -8.36
CA VAL A 83 1.70 -11.78 -7.93
C VAL A 83 0.29 -11.59 -8.50
N SER A 84 -0.29 -12.61 -9.12
CA SER A 84 -1.68 -12.58 -9.59
C SER A 84 -2.63 -12.23 -8.44
N TYR A 85 -3.72 -11.51 -8.73
CA TYR A 85 -4.58 -10.99 -7.66
C TYR A 85 -5.20 -12.10 -6.80
N ASP A 86 -5.66 -13.19 -7.42
CA ASP A 86 -6.20 -14.34 -6.70
C ASP A 86 -5.16 -14.97 -5.76
N ALA A 87 -3.90 -15.08 -6.22
CA ALA A 87 -2.81 -15.55 -5.38
C ALA A 87 -2.48 -14.58 -4.24
N GLN A 88 -2.67 -13.26 -4.42
CA GLN A 88 -2.53 -12.30 -3.31
C GLN A 88 -3.61 -12.50 -2.24
N LEU A 89 -4.85 -12.80 -2.63
CA LEU A 89 -5.95 -13.04 -1.69
C LEU A 89 -5.70 -14.31 -0.89
N GLU A 90 -5.28 -15.38 -1.56
CA GLU A 90 -4.95 -16.65 -0.91
C GLU A 90 -3.71 -16.51 0.00
N ALA A 91 -2.66 -15.83 -0.47
CA ALA A 91 -1.47 -15.56 0.34
C ALA A 91 -1.81 -14.82 1.64
N LYS A 92 -2.69 -13.80 1.60
CA LYS A 92 -3.13 -13.08 2.81
C LYS A 92 -3.84 -14.00 3.80
N ARG A 93 -4.71 -14.89 3.30
CA ARG A 93 -5.41 -15.87 4.13
C ARG A 93 -4.41 -16.80 4.81
N GLN A 94 -3.50 -17.40 4.04
CA GLN A 94 -2.47 -18.32 4.55
C GLN A 94 -1.54 -17.66 5.56
N ILE A 95 -1.16 -16.39 5.33
CA ILE A 95 -0.36 -15.62 6.29
C ILE A 95 -1.12 -15.46 7.61
N VAL A 96 -2.39 -15.03 7.59
CA VAL A 96 -3.18 -14.88 8.81
C VAL A 96 -3.34 -16.22 9.54
N GLN A 97 -3.66 -17.29 8.79
CA GLN A 97 -3.78 -18.65 9.34
C GLN A 97 -2.49 -19.09 10.04
N GLY A 98 -1.35 -19.02 9.36
CA GLY A 98 -0.06 -19.41 9.94
C GLY A 98 0.38 -18.52 11.12
N GLN A 99 -0.02 -17.24 11.17
CA GLN A 99 0.23 -16.41 12.35
C GLN A 99 -0.65 -16.82 13.55
N LEU A 100 -1.93 -17.16 13.32
CA LEU A 100 -2.81 -17.65 14.39
C LEU A 100 -2.33 -19.00 14.95
N GLU A 101 -1.87 -19.91 14.08
CA GLU A 101 -1.28 -21.19 14.49
C GLU A 101 0.00 -20.97 15.32
N HIS A 102 0.98 -20.26 14.75
CA HIS A 102 2.32 -20.23 15.33
C HIS A 102 2.52 -19.19 16.43
N LEU A 103 1.82 -18.05 16.37
CA LEU A 103 1.94 -16.97 17.36
C LEU A 103 0.70 -16.89 18.26
N GLY A 104 -0.48 -17.18 17.71
CA GLY A 104 -1.74 -17.17 18.45
C GLY A 104 -1.95 -18.43 19.29
N GLY A 105 -1.23 -19.53 19.02
CA GLY A 105 -1.43 -20.81 19.70
C GLY A 105 -2.82 -21.40 19.46
N VAL A 106 -3.45 -21.05 18.33
CA VAL A 106 -4.75 -21.58 17.93
C VAL A 106 -4.50 -22.76 17.00
N ASP A 107 -4.80 -23.97 17.45
CA ASP A 107 -4.74 -25.16 16.61
C ASP A 107 -5.84 -25.10 15.54
N ASP A 108 -5.47 -25.33 14.27
CA ASP A 108 -6.36 -25.31 13.10
C ASP A 108 -7.33 -24.11 13.05
N PRO A 109 -6.82 -22.86 12.97
CA PRO A 109 -7.65 -21.67 13.04
C PRO A 109 -8.52 -21.55 11.80
N MET A 110 -9.83 -21.43 12.03
CA MET A 110 -10.80 -21.17 10.98
C MET A 110 -10.65 -19.73 10.44
N VAL A 111 -9.89 -19.57 9.37
CA VAL A 111 -9.76 -18.29 8.64
C VAL A 111 -10.60 -18.36 7.36
N ARG A 112 -11.55 -17.43 7.21
CA ARG A 112 -12.39 -17.30 6.00
C ARG A 112 -11.57 -16.82 4.80
N GLU A 113 -12.14 -16.93 3.60
CA GLU A 113 -11.54 -16.36 2.38
C GLU A 113 -11.31 -14.86 2.51
N THR A 114 -10.19 -14.37 1.96
CA THR A 114 -9.87 -12.95 1.95
C THR A 114 -10.88 -12.21 1.07
N VAL A 115 -11.62 -11.29 1.68
CA VAL A 115 -12.55 -10.43 0.94
C VAL A 115 -11.77 -9.42 0.09
N ALA A 116 -12.15 -9.32 -1.19
CA ALA A 116 -11.60 -8.38 -2.16
C ALA A 116 -12.60 -7.23 -2.41
N PRO A 117 -12.49 -6.10 -1.70
CA PRO A 117 -13.38 -4.97 -1.93
C PRO A 117 -12.92 -4.17 -3.16
N GLY A 118 -13.77 -4.15 -4.19
CA GLY A 118 -13.57 -3.36 -5.40
C GLY A 118 -12.45 -3.86 -6.31
N ALA A 119 -11.93 -2.97 -7.16
CA ALA A 119 -10.87 -3.29 -8.10
C ALA A 119 -9.48 -3.34 -7.41
N PRO A 120 -8.52 -4.13 -7.94
CA PRO A 120 -7.16 -4.23 -7.39
C PRO A 120 -6.32 -2.95 -7.52
N PHE A 121 -6.79 -1.99 -8.32
CA PHE A 121 -6.17 -0.70 -8.60
C PHE A 121 -7.22 0.40 -8.47
N GLY A 122 -6.78 1.66 -8.43
CA GLY A 122 -7.68 2.81 -8.40
C GLY A 122 -8.51 2.95 -7.12
N TYR A 123 -8.11 2.30 -6.03
CA TYR A 123 -8.88 2.27 -4.79
C TYR A 123 -8.45 3.33 -3.78
N ARG A 124 -7.26 3.94 -3.94
CA ARG A 124 -6.63 4.77 -2.92
C ARG A 124 -7.12 6.21 -3.00
N ASN A 125 -7.95 6.61 -2.03
CA ASN A 125 -8.56 7.93 -1.91
C ASN A 125 -7.68 8.97 -1.19
N ARG A 126 -6.47 8.58 -0.76
CA ARG A 126 -5.49 9.45 -0.10
C ARG A 126 -4.06 9.02 -0.41
N MET A 127 -3.23 9.99 -0.79
CA MET A 127 -1.80 9.77 -0.97
C MET A 127 -1.00 10.96 -0.46
N THR A 128 0.17 10.68 0.12
CA THR A 128 1.15 11.70 0.53
C THR A 128 2.39 11.53 -0.33
N PHE A 129 2.76 12.58 -1.05
CA PHE A 129 3.96 12.67 -1.85
C PHE A 129 4.97 13.61 -1.18
N HIS A 130 6.24 13.24 -1.24
CA HIS A 130 7.34 14.16 -1.00
C HIS A 130 7.67 14.89 -2.29
N VAL A 131 8.29 16.06 -2.21
CA VAL A 131 8.77 16.76 -3.41
C VAL A 131 10.28 16.72 -3.40
N ALA A 132 10.87 16.25 -4.50
CA ALA A 132 12.32 16.22 -4.70
C ALA A 132 12.64 16.97 -6.00
N GLY A 133 13.44 18.04 -5.89
CA GLY A 133 13.46 19.06 -6.94
C GLY A 133 12.10 19.75 -6.97
N ASP A 134 11.37 19.54 -8.05
CA ASP A 134 10.01 20.01 -8.33
C ASP A 134 9.04 18.86 -8.60
N HIS A 135 9.46 17.59 -8.44
CA HIS A 135 8.62 16.44 -8.77
C HIS A 135 8.06 15.71 -7.54
N LEU A 136 6.79 15.32 -7.64
CA LEU A 136 6.11 14.43 -6.73
C LEU A 136 6.81 13.06 -6.71
N SER A 137 7.27 12.70 -5.53
CA SER A 137 8.17 11.60 -5.29
C SER A 137 7.68 10.74 -4.13
N MET A 138 7.98 9.44 -4.24
CA MET A 138 7.82 8.46 -3.17
C MET A 138 9.20 8.00 -2.72
N TYR A 139 9.32 7.44 -1.52
CA TYR A 139 10.59 6.86 -1.10
C TYR A 139 10.83 5.48 -1.70
N ARG A 140 12.09 5.16 -1.97
CA ARG A 140 12.52 3.79 -2.26
C ARG A 140 12.19 2.86 -1.11
N ARG A 141 11.97 1.59 -1.41
CA ARG A 141 11.71 0.57 -0.39
C ARG A 141 12.86 0.55 0.63
N ARG A 142 12.52 0.65 1.92
CA ARG A 142 13.49 0.63 3.05
C ARG A 142 14.58 1.72 2.98
N SER A 143 14.32 2.82 2.28
CA SER A 143 15.23 3.98 2.17
C SER A 143 14.42 5.29 2.29
N ARG A 144 15.11 6.42 2.44
CA ARG A 144 14.55 7.78 2.31
C ARG A 144 14.95 8.46 1.00
N ASP A 145 15.52 7.69 0.07
CA ASP A 145 15.84 8.22 -1.24
C ASP A 145 14.57 8.43 -2.05
N PRO A 146 14.38 9.63 -2.63
CA PRO A 146 13.22 9.90 -3.46
C PRO A 146 13.29 9.16 -4.81
N VAL A 147 12.13 8.75 -5.28
CA VAL A 147 11.85 8.27 -6.63
C VAL A 147 10.72 9.13 -7.17
N ALA A 148 11.01 9.94 -8.17
CA ALA A 148 9.99 10.69 -8.89
C ALA A 148 8.99 9.70 -9.51
N ILE A 149 7.71 9.94 -9.29
CA ILE A 149 6.64 9.09 -9.80
C ILE A 149 5.98 9.82 -10.96
N GLN A 150 5.81 9.13 -12.08
CA GLN A 150 5.10 9.69 -13.25
C GLN A 150 3.60 9.40 -13.19
N GLN A 151 3.24 8.26 -12.59
CA GLN A 151 1.85 7.83 -12.39
C GLN A 151 1.75 6.85 -11.22
N CYS A 152 0.60 6.79 -10.57
CA CYS A 152 0.32 5.81 -9.53
C CYS A 152 -1.03 5.14 -9.78
N HIS A 153 -1.01 3.87 -10.23
CA HIS A 153 -2.22 3.10 -10.50
C HIS A 153 -3.11 2.83 -9.27
N LEU A 154 -2.63 3.13 -8.05
CA LEU A 154 -3.45 2.99 -6.85
C LEU A 154 -4.44 4.14 -6.67
N LEU A 155 -4.15 5.33 -7.22
CA LEU A 155 -4.99 6.51 -7.03
C LEU A 155 -6.36 6.32 -7.69
N VAL A 156 -7.42 6.69 -6.98
CA VAL A 156 -8.75 6.86 -7.60
C VAL A 156 -8.65 7.86 -8.78
N PRO A 157 -9.49 7.74 -9.83
CA PRO A 157 -9.36 8.55 -11.03
C PRO A 157 -9.24 10.06 -10.76
N ALA A 158 -10.09 10.61 -9.87
CA ALA A 158 -10.05 12.03 -9.52
C ALA A 158 -8.71 12.47 -8.89
N LEU A 159 -8.01 11.57 -8.19
CA LEU A 159 -6.68 11.84 -7.65
C LEU A 159 -5.56 11.66 -8.67
N THR A 160 -5.74 10.80 -9.67
CA THR A 160 -4.84 10.73 -10.83
C THR A 160 -4.88 12.05 -11.61
N ASP A 161 -6.08 12.61 -11.83
CA ASP A 161 -6.22 13.89 -12.52
C ASP A 161 -5.65 15.05 -11.69
N LEU A 162 -5.88 15.04 -10.37
CA LEU A 162 -5.30 16.04 -9.46
C LEU A 162 -3.77 15.94 -9.41
N PHE A 163 -3.21 14.72 -9.40
CA PHE A 163 -1.77 14.48 -9.48
C PHE A 163 -1.18 15.13 -10.73
N ALA A 164 -1.80 14.94 -11.90
CA ALA A 164 -1.33 15.52 -13.16
C ALA A 164 -1.39 17.06 -13.20
N ARG A 165 -2.29 17.69 -12.43
CA ARG A 165 -2.33 19.16 -12.29
C ARG A 165 -1.35 19.70 -11.25
N LEU A 166 -0.89 18.84 -10.34
CA LEU A 166 0.06 19.19 -9.28
C LEU A 166 1.50 19.10 -9.77
N ASP A 167 1.88 18.06 -10.52
CA ASP A 167 3.26 17.81 -10.91
C ASP A 167 3.62 18.53 -12.24
N PRO A 168 4.74 19.28 -12.32
CA PRO A 168 5.69 19.61 -11.26
C PRO A 168 5.18 20.72 -10.32
N VAL A 169 5.71 20.77 -9.10
CA VAL A 169 5.38 21.75 -8.06
C VAL A 169 6.62 22.28 -7.34
N GLU A 170 6.79 23.61 -7.35
CA GLU A 170 7.90 24.29 -6.68
C GLU A 170 7.54 24.76 -5.26
N GLY A 171 8.54 24.87 -4.38
CA GLY A 171 8.39 25.41 -3.01
C GLY A 171 7.63 24.52 -2.02
N VAL A 172 7.00 23.45 -2.51
CA VAL A 172 6.34 22.43 -1.70
C VAL A 172 7.38 21.40 -1.24
N ARG A 173 7.32 20.99 0.03
CA ARG A 173 8.16 19.89 0.57
C ARG A 173 7.42 18.56 0.58
N GLN A 174 6.11 18.62 0.81
CA GLN A 174 5.23 17.47 0.83
C GLN A 174 3.81 17.91 0.49
N VAL A 175 3.08 17.11 -0.28
CA VAL A 175 1.65 17.31 -0.55
C VAL A 175 0.88 16.04 -0.24
N THR A 176 -0.22 16.16 0.50
CA THR A 176 -1.19 15.08 0.69
C THR A 176 -2.44 15.40 -0.10
N ILE A 177 -2.79 14.56 -1.06
CA ILE A 177 -4.04 14.65 -1.80
C ILE A 177 -5.07 13.69 -1.21
N ARG A 178 -6.32 14.12 -1.16
CA ARG A 178 -7.48 13.35 -0.67
C ARG A 178 -8.67 13.55 -1.58
N SER A 179 -9.47 12.49 -1.72
CA SER A 179 -10.75 12.51 -2.41
C SER A 179 -11.82 11.91 -1.51
N GLY A 180 -12.99 12.53 -1.46
CA GLY A 180 -14.22 11.86 -1.04
C GLY A 180 -14.79 11.15 -2.26
N THR A 181 -14.63 9.84 -2.35
CA THR A 181 -14.95 9.08 -3.58
C THR A 181 -16.44 9.02 -3.86
N ARG A 182 -17.29 9.18 -2.84
CA ARG A 182 -18.75 9.25 -3.00
C ARG A 182 -19.27 10.66 -3.21
N THR A 183 -18.54 11.68 -2.76
CA THR A 183 -18.98 13.08 -2.75
C THR A 183 -18.36 13.92 -3.86
N GLY A 184 -17.22 13.49 -4.40
CA GLY A 184 -16.42 14.26 -5.35
C GLY A 184 -15.52 15.32 -4.72
N ASP A 185 -15.53 15.48 -3.39
CA ASP A 185 -14.67 16.45 -2.71
C ASP A 185 -13.19 16.14 -2.97
N LEU A 186 -12.39 17.18 -3.27
CA LEU A 186 -10.94 17.08 -3.46
C LEU A 186 -10.21 18.05 -2.53
N LEU A 187 -9.12 17.58 -1.91
CA LEU A 187 -8.30 18.38 -1.00
C LEU A 187 -6.81 18.10 -1.20
N ALA A 188 -6.02 19.16 -1.35
CA ALA A 188 -4.57 19.15 -1.29
C ALA A 188 -4.08 19.82 0.01
N VAL A 189 -3.35 19.07 0.84
CA VAL A 189 -2.68 19.58 2.04
C VAL A 189 -1.20 19.73 1.77
N VAL A 190 -0.73 20.96 1.76
CA VAL A 190 0.64 21.34 1.42
C VAL A 190 1.45 21.62 2.68
N VAL A 191 2.64 21.03 2.74
CA VAL A 191 3.69 21.36 3.71
C VAL A 191 4.82 22.04 2.94
N GLY A 192 5.08 23.32 3.24
CA GLY A 192 5.97 24.16 2.44
C GLY A 192 5.28 25.46 2.07
N ASP A 193 5.70 26.07 0.97
CA ASP A 193 5.04 27.25 0.41
C ASP A 193 3.91 26.84 -0.52
N ILE A 194 2.87 27.68 -0.57
CA ILE A 194 1.73 27.44 -1.45
C ILE A 194 2.06 28.09 -2.80
N PRO A 195 2.09 27.34 -3.90
CA PRO A 195 2.32 27.89 -5.23
C PRO A 195 1.25 28.93 -5.58
N SER A 196 1.64 30.00 -6.29
CA SER A 196 0.71 31.06 -6.71
C SER A 196 -0.43 30.54 -7.59
N GLY A 197 -0.17 29.50 -8.38
CA GLY A 197 -1.16 28.84 -9.26
C GLY A 197 -1.99 27.73 -8.60
N ALA A 198 -1.92 27.54 -7.27
CA ALA A 198 -2.55 26.40 -6.61
C ALA A 198 -4.09 26.36 -6.73
N GLU A 199 -4.74 27.49 -7.03
CA GLU A 199 -6.19 27.52 -7.32
C GLU A 199 -6.54 26.71 -8.58
N ALA A 200 -5.66 26.66 -9.57
CA ALA A 200 -5.86 25.91 -10.81
C ALA A 200 -5.88 24.38 -10.62
N TRP A 201 -5.53 23.88 -9.44
CA TRP A 201 -5.63 22.45 -9.11
C TRP A 201 -7.07 21.96 -9.03
N GLY A 202 -8.05 22.86 -8.91
CA GLY A 202 -9.47 22.50 -8.84
C GLY A 202 -9.80 21.65 -7.61
N ALA A 203 -9.11 21.91 -6.50
CA ALA A 203 -9.28 21.24 -5.22
C ALA A 203 -9.27 22.29 -4.10
N ALA A 204 -9.87 21.97 -2.95
CA ALA A 204 -9.58 22.73 -1.75
C ALA A 204 -8.09 22.62 -1.43
N VAL A 205 -7.50 23.69 -0.90
CA VAL A 205 -6.08 23.74 -0.56
C VAL A 205 -5.92 24.20 0.88
N ALA A 206 -5.14 23.45 1.64
CA ALA A 206 -4.79 23.81 3.00
C ALA A 206 -3.27 23.73 3.19
N ARG A 207 -2.73 24.62 4.03
CA ARG A 207 -1.33 24.58 4.45
C ARG A 207 -1.25 23.90 5.81
N SER A 208 -0.40 22.88 5.92
CA SER A 208 -0.01 22.28 7.20
C SER A 208 1.34 22.84 7.66
N GLY A 209 1.39 23.33 8.90
CA GLY A 209 2.61 23.86 9.50
C GLY A 209 2.44 24.22 10.98
N ARG A 210 3.51 24.04 11.79
CA ARG A 210 3.52 24.30 13.24
C ARG A 210 2.37 23.61 13.99
N GLY A 211 2.02 22.38 13.58
CA GLY A 211 0.94 21.59 14.19
C GLY A 211 -0.47 22.14 13.94
N ARG A 212 -0.66 22.98 12.92
CA ARG A 212 -1.97 23.53 12.54
C ARG A 212 -2.21 23.37 11.04
N LEU A 213 -3.47 23.10 10.71
CA LEU A 213 -3.98 23.10 9.35
C LEU A 213 -4.74 24.41 9.10
N ARG A 214 -4.32 25.17 8.09
CA ARG A 214 -4.95 26.44 7.70
C ARG A 214 -5.49 26.33 6.28
N ALA A 215 -6.76 26.62 6.09
CA ALA A 215 -7.35 26.73 4.75
C ALA A 215 -6.72 27.89 3.97
N VAL A 216 -6.47 27.65 2.69
CA VAL A 216 -6.02 28.65 1.71
C VAL A 216 -7.14 28.89 0.70
N PHE A 217 -7.64 27.81 0.10
CA PHE A 217 -8.81 27.82 -0.79
C PHE A 217 -9.80 26.74 -0.34
N GLY A 218 -11.09 27.08 -0.31
CA GLY A 218 -12.13 26.15 0.15
C GLY A 218 -11.98 25.74 1.61
N GLU A 219 -12.53 24.57 1.95
CA GLU A 219 -12.54 24.05 3.32
C GLU A 219 -11.39 23.04 3.54
N PRO A 220 -10.76 23.00 4.73
CA PRO A 220 -9.60 22.15 4.99
C PRO A 220 -9.99 20.69 5.32
N PHE A 221 -11.09 20.22 4.76
CA PHE A 221 -11.64 18.89 4.95
C PHE A 221 -12.37 18.42 3.68
N ILE A 222 -12.52 17.11 3.54
CA ILE A 222 -13.42 16.49 2.55
C ILE A 222 -14.65 15.92 3.27
N ARG A 223 -15.73 15.75 2.54
CA ARG A 223 -16.86 14.92 2.93
C ARG A 223 -16.71 13.54 2.29
N GLU A 224 -17.10 12.49 2.98
CA GLU A 224 -17.14 11.13 2.43
C GLU A 224 -18.35 10.38 2.97
N GLU A 225 -18.81 9.37 2.26
CA GLU A 225 -19.86 8.47 2.71
C GLU A 225 -19.34 7.03 2.78
N VAL A 226 -19.57 6.37 3.91
CA VAL A 226 -19.20 4.97 4.15
C VAL A 226 -20.35 4.31 4.89
N ALA A 227 -20.90 3.23 4.32
CA ALA A 227 -21.95 2.42 4.95
C ALA A 227 -23.16 3.26 5.44
N GLY A 228 -23.59 4.23 4.62
CA GLY A 228 -24.73 5.11 4.91
C GLY A 228 -24.45 6.25 5.89
N ALA A 229 -23.26 6.31 6.49
CA ALA A 229 -22.84 7.41 7.35
C ALA A 229 -22.01 8.44 6.57
N ARG A 230 -22.29 9.72 6.80
CA ARG A 230 -21.55 10.84 6.19
C ARG A 230 -20.54 11.41 7.16
N PHE A 231 -19.29 11.51 6.71
CA PHE A 231 -18.16 11.96 7.51
C PHE A 231 -17.63 13.29 7.00
N ARG A 232 -17.17 14.14 7.94
CA ARG A 232 -16.34 15.30 7.65
C ARG A 232 -14.90 14.99 8.07
N ILE A 233 -14.00 14.88 7.09
CA ILE A 233 -12.64 14.36 7.29
C ILE A 233 -11.63 15.48 7.06
N SER A 234 -11.04 15.97 8.14
CA SER A 234 -9.94 16.96 8.07
C SER A 234 -8.76 16.44 7.24
N GLY A 235 -8.05 17.33 6.56
CA GLY A 235 -6.88 17.00 5.75
C GLY A 235 -5.81 16.17 6.48
N GLU A 236 -5.65 16.35 7.79
CA GLU A 236 -4.67 15.64 8.62
C GLU A 236 -5.25 14.42 9.34
N ALA A 237 -6.58 14.25 9.38
CA ALA A 237 -7.21 13.17 10.12
C ALA A 237 -6.98 11.80 9.47
N PHE A 238 -6.82 10.76 10.28
CA PHE A 238 -6.86 9.40 9.76
C PHE A 238 -8.25 9.08 9.19
N PHE A 239 -8.27 8.42 8.03
CA PHE A 239 -9.45 7.80 7.46
C PHE A 239 -9.01 6.64 6.56
N GLN A 240 -9.87 5.65 6.36
CA GLN A 240 -9.56 4.50 5.53
C GLN A 240 -9.28 4.94 4.09
N VAL A 241 -8.18 4.43 3.53
CA VAL A 241 -7.70 4.85 2.21
C VAL A 241 -8.41 4.16 1.05
N ASN A 242 -9.18 3.12 1.32
CA ASN A 242 -10.02 2.41 0.36
C ASN A 242 -11.47 2.48 0.87
N THR A 243 -12.32 3.26 0.21
CA THR A 243 -13.72 3.46 0.62
C THR A 243 -14.51 2.14 0.56
N ASP A 244 -14.41 1.39 -0.54
CA ASP A 244 -15.07 0.07 -0.68
C ASP A 244 -14.58 -0.92 0.40
N GLY A 245 -13.29 -0.85 0.74
CA GLY A 245 -12.70 -1.67 1.81
C GLY A 245 -13.21 -1.28 3.21
N ALA A 246 -13.44 0.00 3.46
CA ALA A 246 -14.04 0.48 4.69
C ALA A 246 -15.49 -0.02 4.82
N GLU A 247 -16.26 0.03 3.74
CA GLU A 247 -17.65 -0.46 3.71
C GLU A 247 -17.71 -1.98 3.94
N ALA A 248 -16.81 -2.74 3.30
CA ALA A 248 -16.70 -4.17 3.53
C ALA A 248 -16.34 -4.50 4.98
N LEU A 249 -15.44 -3.73 5.60
CA LEU A 249 -15.07 -3.92 7.01
C LEU A 249 -16.26 -3.64 7.95
N VAL A 250 -16.98 -2.53 7.74
CA VAL A 250 -18.18 -2.20 8.55
C VAL A 250 -19.21 -3.34 8.45
N ARG A 251 -19.48 -3.82 7.23
CA ARG A 251 -20.42 -4.94 7.01
C ARG A 251 -19.96 -6.21 7.74
N LEU A 252 -18.71 -6.64 7.55
CA LEU A 252 -18.20 -7.88 8.15
C LEU A 252 -18.19 -7.83 9.69
N VAL A 253 -17.88 -6.68 10.27
CA VAL A 253 -17.96 -6.48 11.73
C VAL A 253 -19.41 -6.50 12.19
N GLY A 254 -20.32 -5.84 11.48
CA GLY A 254 -21.76 -5.89 11.77
C GLY A 254 -22.31 -7.32 11.75
N GLU A 255 -21.98 -8.11 10.72
CA GLU A 255 -22.35 -9.53 10.63
C GLU A 255 -21.78 -10.37 11.78
N ALA A 256 -20.56 -10.07 12.23
CA ALA A 256 -19.93 -10.80 13.32
C ALA A 256 -20.50 -10.43 14.70
N LEU A 257 -20.95 -9.20 14.87
CA LEU A 257 -21.58 -8.73 16.10
C LEU A 257 -23.04 -9.20 16.23
N ASP A 258 -23.73 -9.43 15.12
CA ASP A 258 -25.16 -9.79 15.07
C ASP A 258 -26.04 -8.91 15.98
N PRO A 259 -25.97 -7.56 15.82
CA PRO A 259 -26.68 -6.66 16.71
C PRO A 259 -28.20 -6.83 16.55
N ARG A 260 -28.91 -6.91 17.66
CA ARG A 260 -30.38 -7.04 17.65
C ARG A 260 -31.01 -5.65 17.64
N SER A 261 -32.28 -5.57 17.27
CA SER A 261 -33.04 -4.30 17.17
C SER A 261 -33.11 -3.48 18.46
N ASP A 262 -32.72 -4.09 19.59
CA ASP A 262 -32.84 -3.54 20.93
C ASP A 262 -31.48 -3.09 21.53
N ASP A 263 -30.38 -3.20 20.76
CA ASP A 263 -29.02 -2.74 21.09
C ASP A 263 -28.72 -1.34 20.49
#